data_AF-A0A5C8HZ35-F1
#
_entry.id   AF-A0A5C8HZ35-F1
#
_cell.length_a   1.000
_cell.length_b   1.000
_cell.length_c   1.000
_cell.angle_alpha   90.00
_cell.angle_beta   90.00
_cell.angle_gamma   90.00
#
_symmetry.space_group_name_H-M   'P 1'
#
loop_
_entity.id
_entity.type
_entity.pdbx_description
1 polymer ?
#
loop_
_entity_poly.entity_id
_entity_poly.type
_entity_poly.pdbx_seq_one_letter_code
_entity_poly.pdbx_strand_id
1 'polypeptide(L)'
;MLCPLKSNAAYHDEFNKLTVVTERSGFVGENGVVIAWCPTHKVMQKLHGRQNIVVLVEWPSERFDAWAKLMGAYNVVTGEVMSAGLSEPGLKALEGIVWEGYNGWHDSIAETLTTAHLKELAALGEYDRAIVLEYAAQHRGETSIQRLEKILNRFERGLTAA
;
A
#
# COMPACT_ATOMS: atom_id res chain seq x y z
N MET A 1 8.84 -15.67 -17.23
CA MET A 1 8.12 -15.19 -16.02
C MET A 1 8.27 -16.25 -14.95
N LEU A 2 9.19 -16.07 -14.00
CA LEU A 2 9.35 -16.99 -12.86
C LEU A 2 8.19 -16.70 -11.90
N CYS A 3 7.17 -17.54 -11.93
CA CYS A 3 6.02 -17.49 -11.02
C CYS A 3 6.50 -17.44 -9.56
N PRO A 4 5.76 -16.82 -8.62
CA PRO A 4 6.08 -16.83 -7.19
C PRO A 4 5.79 -18.22 -6.59
N LEU A 5 6.58 -19.22 -7.00
CA LEU A 5 6.54 -20.54 -6.42
C LEU A 5 7.41 -20.55 -5.18
N LYS A 6 6.92 -21.18 -4.10
CA LYS A 6 7.67 -21.44 -2.87
C LYS A 6 9.04 -22.07 -3.15
N SER A 7 9.16 -22.87 -4.21
CA SER A 7 10.42 -23.48 -4.66
C SER A 7 11.51 -22.45 -4.97
N ASN A 8 11.16 -21.22 -5.35
CA ASN A 8 12.13 -20.16 -5.62
C ASN A 8 12.75 -19.58 -4.34
N ALA A 9 12.10 -19.76 -3.18
CA ALA A 9 12.63 -19.39 -1.87
C ALA A 9 13.30 -20.59 -1.15
N ALA A 10 13.12 -21.81 -1.65
CA ALA A 10 13.59 -23.05 -1.03
C ALA A 10 15.08 -23.38 -1.30
N TYR A 11 15.84 -22.48 -1.93
CA TYR A 11 17.27 -22.67 -2.23
C TYR A 11 18.18 -22.55 -0.98
N HIS A 12 17.66 -22.12 0.17
CA HIS A 12 18.40 -22.03 1.42
C HIS A 12 17.68 -22.79 2.55
N ASP A 13 18.38 -23.71 3.22
CA ASP A 13 17.83 -24.54 4.32
C ASP A 13 17.29 -23.71 5.49
N GLU A 14 17.81 -22.49 5.67
CA GLU A 14 17.37 -21.54 6.69
C GLU A 14 15.97 -20.99 6.38
N PHE A 15 15.63 -20.79 5.10
CA PHE A 15 14.31 -20.30 4.68
C PHE A 15 13.21 -21.37 4.76
N ASN A 16 13.57 -22.66 4.69
CA ASN A 16 12.63 -23.76 4.89
C ASN A 16 12.00 -23.76 6.30
N LYS A 17 12.66 -23.13 7.28
CA LYS A 17 12.20 -23.04 8.68
C LYS A 17 11.26 -21.85 8.93
N LEU A 18 11.18 -20.91 7.99
CA LEU A 18 10.38 -19.69 8.12
C LEU A 18 8.96 -19.90 7.57
N THR A 19 8.01 -19.11 8.11
CA THR A 19 6.66 -19.05 7.53
C THR A 19 6.71 -18.26 6.23
N VAL A 20 6.83 -18.97 5.11
CA VAL A 20 6.77 -18.39 3.77
C VAL A 20 5.32 -18.12 3.39
N VAL A 21 4.97 -16.84 3.24
CA VAL A 21 3.67 -16.41 2.75
C VAL A 21 3.75 -16.30 1.24
N THR A 22 3.00 -17.16 0.55
CA THR A 22 2.79 -17.09 -0.90
C THR A 22 1.35 -16.68 -1.18
N GLU A 23 0.99 -16.40 -2.43
CA GLU A 23 -0.39 -16.10 -2.81
C GLU A 23 -1.39 -17.19 -2.35
N ARG A 24 -0.95 -18.46 -2.38
CA ARG A 24 -1.75 -19.63 -1.97
C ARG A 24 -1.73 -19.88 -0.46
N SER A 25 -0.87 -19.20 0.30
CA SER A 25 -0.88 -19.30 1.76
C SER A 25 -2.13 -18.57 2.26
N GLY A 26 -3.17 -19.34 2.57
CA GLY A 26 -4.47 -18.81 3.01
C GLY A 26 -4.42 -18.09 4.35
N PHE A 27 -3.34 -18.26 5.13
CA PHE A 27 -3.18 -17.69 6.46
C PHE A 27 -1.75 -17.22 6.72
N VAL A 28 -1.63 -16.07 7.38
CA VAL A 28 -0.38 -15.54 7.94
C VAL A 28 -0.56 -15.50 9.46
N GLY A 29 0.35 -16.10 10.22
CA GLY A 29 0.33 -16.02 11.69
C GLY A 29 0.86 -14.69 12.23
N GLU A 30 0.60 -14.38 13.49
CA GLU A 30 1.07 -13.14 14.15
C GLU A 30 2.40 -13.34 14.90
N ASN A 31 3.08 -12.23 15.22
CA ASN A 31 4.29 -12.15 16.05
C ASN A 31 5.51 -12.92 15.53
N GLY A 32 5.56 -13.19 14.22
CA GLY A 32 6.66 -13.89 13.55
C GLY A 32 7.32 -13.07 12.43
N VAL A 33 8.45 -13.59 11.94
CA VAL A 33 9.12 -13.07 10.73
C VAL A 33 8.44 -13.64 9.49
N VAL A 34 8.03 -12.76 8.58
CA VAL A 34 7.42 -13.11 7.30
C VAL A 34 8.34 -12.66 6.18
N ILE A 35 8.69 -13.57 5.27
CA ILE A 35 9.33 -13.22 4.00
C ILE A 35 8.24 -13.10 2.94
N ALA A 36 8.04 -11.88 2.44
CA ALA A 36 7.19 -11.59 1.31
C ALA A 36 8.07 -11.57 0.06
N TRP A 37 8.19 -12.73 -0.59
CA TRP A 37 9.02 -12.88 -1.78
C TRP A 37 8.20 -12.58 -3.03
N CYS A 38 8.54 -11.47 -3.69
CA CYS A 38 7.95 -11.02 -4.94
C CYS A 38 6.41 -10.98 -4.86
N PRO A 39 5.83 -10.32 -3.83
CA PRO A 39 4.41 -10.42 -3.56
C PRO A 39 3.61 -9.52 -4.50
N THR A 40 2.34 -9.86 -4.70
CA THR A 40 1.35 -8.94 -5.26
C THR A 40 0.70 -8.11 -4.16
N HIS A 41 0.06 -6.98 -4.51
CA HIS A 41 -0.68 -6.14 -3.55
C HIS A 41 -1.73 -6.93 -2.76
N LYS A 42 -2.38 -7.92 -3.39
CA LYS A 42 -3.35 -8.81 -2.75
C LYS A 42 -2.72 -9.64 -1.63
N VAL A 43 -1.47 -10.05 -1.76
CA VAL A 43 -0.74 -10.74 -0.67
C VAL A 43 -0.39 -9.76 0.43
N MET A 44 0.12 -8.59 0.07
CA MET A 44 0.52 -7.57 1.03
C MET A 44 -0.66 -7.05 1.87
N GLN A 45 -1.86 -6.99 1.30
CA GLN A 45 -3.08 -6.65 2.05
C GLN A 45 -3.34 -7.59 3.23
N LYS A 46 -2.93 -8.88 3.16
CA LYS A 46 -3.10 -9.83 4.27
C LYS A 46 -2.23 -9.50 5.49
N LEU A 47 -1.19 -8.68 5.31
CA LEU A 47 -0.27 -8.23 6.36
C LEU A 47 -0.76 -6.93 7.03
N HIS A 48 -1.71 -6.23 6.43
CA HIS A 48 -2.24 -4.99 6.98
C HIS A 48 -2.83 -5.23 8.38
N GLY A 49 -2.41 -4.41 9.35
CA GLY A 49 -2.84 -4.51 10.75
C GLY A 49 -2.25 -5.68 11.54
N ARG A 50 -1.36 -6.49 10.97
CA ARG A 50 -0.70 -7.59 11.69
C ARG A 50 0.60 -7.15 12.34
N GLN A 51 0.89 -7.71 13.51
CA GLN A 51 2.16 -7.51 14.20
C GLN A 51 3.19 -8.55 13.75
N ASN A 52 3.79 -8.34 12.57
CA ASN A 52 4.83 -9.18 12.03
C ASN A 52 6.07 -8.35 11.64
N ILE A 53 7.25 -8.96 11.73
CA ILE A 53 8.45 -8.42 11.06
C ILE A 53 8.40 -8.89 9.62
N VAL A 54 8.26 -7.96 8.67
CA VAL A 54 8.15 -8.29 7.24
C VAL A 54 9.45 -7.98 6.53
N VAL A 55 10.05 -8.99 5.91
CA VAL A 55 11.15 -8.84 4.95
C VAL A 55 10.56 -8.91 3.55
N LEU A 56 10.55 -7.79 2.86
CA LEU A 56 10.01 -7.66 1.51
C LEU A 56 11.14 -7.79 0.48
N VAL A 57 10.97 -8.70 -0.47
CA VAL A 57 11.84 -8.83 -1.64
C VAL A 57 11.00 -8.56 -2.88
N GLU A 58 11.12 -7.39 -3.47
CA GLU A 58 10.32 -6.99 -4.62
C GLU A 58 10.98 -7.34 -5.97
N TRP A 59 10.16 -7.50 -7.02
CA TRP A 59 10.68 -7.51 -8.39
C TRP A 59 10.82 -6.07 -8.89
N PRO A 60 11.82 -5.75 -9.73
CA PRO A 60 11.95 -4.42 -10.34
C PRO A 60 10.71 -3.89 -11.06
N SER A 61 9.82 -4.78 -11.52
CA SER A 61 8.59 -4.45 -12.25
C SER A 61 7.38 -4.16 -11.36
N GLU A 62 7.38 -4.62 -10.09
CA GLU A 62 6.33 -4.33 -9.11
C GLU A 62 7.00 -3.72 -7.88
N ARG A 63 6.98 -2.39 -7.80
CA ARG A 63 7.62 -1.65 -6.73
C ARG A 63 6.64 -1.34 -5.62
N PHE A 64 7.05 -1.63 -4.40
CA PHE A 64 6.32 -1.38 -3.17
C PHE A 64 6.86 -0.16 -2.42
N ASP A 65 7.50 0.78 -3.11
CA ASP A 65 8.05 2.01 -2.53
C ASP A 65 7.03 2.77 -1.67
N ALA A 66 5.80 2.93 -2.16
CA ALA A 66 4.73 3.61 -1.41
C ALA A 66 4.33 2.84 -0.14
N TRP A 67 4.25 1.50 -0.23
CA TRP A 67 3.94 0.64 0.91
C TRP A 67 5.04 0.74 1.96
N ALA A 68 6.30 0.64 1.51
CA ALA A 68 7.48 0.74 2.35
C ALA A 68 7.55 2.09 3.07
N LYS A 69 7.24 3.19 2.37
CA LYS A 69 7.13 4.53 2.96
C LYS A 69 6.03 4.63 4.02
N LEU A 70 4.84 4.07 3.76
CA LEU A 70 3.71 4.06 4.70
C LEU A 70 4.01 3.25 5.96
N MET A 71 4.76 2.16 5.84
CA MET A 71 5.12 1.30 6.97
C MET A 71 6.34 1.80 7.75
N GLY A 72 7.00 2.88 7.33
CA GLY A 72 8.28 3.27 7.92
C GLY A 72 9.37 2.21 7.73
N ALA A 73 9.36 1.53 6.58
CA ALA A 73 10.23 0.38 6.34
C ALA A 73 11.70 0.82 6.25
N TYR A 74 12.58 -0.03 6.77
CA TYR A 74 14.02 0.14 6.63
C TYR A 74 14.49 -0.38 5.27
N ASN A 75 15.08 0.50 4.45
CA ASN A 75 15.69 0.12 3.19
C ASN A 75 17.11 -0.41 3.44
N VAL A 76 17.30 -1.71 3.24
CA VAL A 76 18.58 -2.39 3.49
C VAL A 76 19.72 -1.96 2.55
N VAL A 77 19.40 -1.40 1.38
CA VAL A 77 20.39 -0.95 0.39
C VAL A 77 20.90 0.45 0.74
N THR A 78 20.00 1.36 1.09
CA THR A 78 20.36 2.75 1.42
C THR A 78 20.71 2.92 2.89
N GLY A 79 20.27 2.00 3.75
CA GLY A 79 20.45 2.07 5.20
C GLY A 79 19.53 3.07 5.89
N GLU A 80 18.47 3.53 5.21
CA GLU A 80 17.57 4.58 5.68
C GLU A 80 16.17 4.04 5.99
N VAL A 81 15.51 4.67 6.97
CA VAL A 81 14.08 4.46 7.22
C VAL A 81 13.28 5.30 6.21
N MET A 82 12.46 4.64 5.41
CA MET A 82 11.61 5.28 4.42
C MET A 82 10.46 6.01 5.12
N SER A 83 9.98 7.11 4.53
CA SER A 83 8.87 7.90 5.08
C SER A 83 7.91 8.30 3.98
N ALA A 84 6.61 8.24 4.29
CA ALA A 84 5.55 8.77 3.44
C ALA A 84 5.48 10.30 3.47
N GLY A 85 6.22 10.98 4.37
CA GLY A 85 6.20 12.43 4.48
C GLY A 85 4.89 12.99 5.05
N LEU A 86 4.09 12.15 5.71
CA LEU A 86 2.78 12.53 6.24
C LEU A 86 2.89 13.07 7.66
N SER A 87 2.26 14.20 7.91
CA SER A 87 1.96 14.68 9.26
C SER A 87 0.72 13.96 9.82
N GLU A 88 0.41 14.16 11.11
CA GLU A 88 -0.82 13.62 11.70
C GLU A 88 -2.09 14.13 10.98
N PRO A 89 -2.22 15.42 10.61
CA PRO A 89 -3.30 15.88 9.73
C PRO A 89 -3.32 15.19 8.37
N GLY A 90 -2.17 14.97 7.74
CA GLY A 90 -2.10 14.26 6.45
C GLY A 90 -2.56 12.80 6.56
N LEU A 91 -2.16 12.11 7.63
CA LEU A 91 -2.64 10.76 7.91
C LEU A 91 -4.16 10.73 8.11
N LYS A 92 -4.73 11.70 8.85
CA LYS A 92 -6.19 11.81 9.03
C LYS A 92 -6.91 12.07 7.70
N ALA A 93 -6.32 12.85 6.80
CA ALA A 93 -6.89 13.05 5.47
C ALA A 93 -6.87 11.76 4.64
N LEU A 94 -5.81 10.94 4.73
CA LEU A 94 -5.78 9.61 4.09
C LEU A 94 -6.83 8.66 4.67
N GLU A 95 -6.98 8.63 6.00
CA GLU A 95 -8.03 7.87 6.67
C GLU A 95 -9.42 8.32 6.21
N GLY A 96 -9.63 9.64 6.09
CA GLY A 96 -10.85 10.24 5.53
C GLY A 96 -11.13 9.76 4.10
N ILE A 97 -10.14 9.78 3.20
CA ILE A 97 -10.28 9.26 1.83
C ILE A 97 -10.77 7.81 1.84
N VAL A 98 -10.18 6.96 2.67
CA VAL A 98 -10.56 5.55 2.80
C VAL A 98 -11.96 5.40 3.40
N TRP A 99 -12.31 6.21 4.39
CA TRP A 99 -13.62 6.25 5.02
C TRP A 99 -14.73 6.57 4.01
N GLU A 100 -14.57 7.63 3.22
CA GLU A 100 -15.50 7.98 2.14
C GLU A 100 -15.60 6.87 1.07
N GLY A 101 -14.51 6.13 0.90
CA GLY A 101 -14.44 4.93 0.07
C GLY A 101 -15.09 3.69 0.65
N TYR A 102 -15.81 3.75 1.78
CA TYR A 102 -16.43 2.57 2.40
C TYR A 102 -17.34 1.80 1.41
N ASN A 103 -18.14 2.53 0.61
CA ASN A 103 -18.96 1.95 -0.45
C ASN A 103 -18.27 1.98 -1.84
N GLY A 104 -16.94 2.12 -1.87
CA GLY A 104 -16.14 2.07 -3.10
C GLY A 104 -16.37 3.25 -4.04
N TRP A 105 -16.51 4.47 -3.50
CA TRP A 105 -16.56 5.73 -4.24
C TRP A 105 -17.54 5.71 -5.45
N HIS A 106 -18.76 5.21 -5.25
CA HIS A 106 -19.73 5.05 -6.34
C HIS A 106 -20.60 6.28 -6.57
N ASP A 107 -20.68 7.22 -5.62
CA ASP A 107 -21.56 8.38 -5.67
C ASP A 107 -20.80 9.71 -5.60
N SER A 108 -21.53 10.78 -5.90
CA SER A 108 -21.01 12.15 -5.94
C SER A 108 -20.66 12.72 -4.57
N ILE A 109 -21.26 12.19 -3.50
CA ILE A 109 -20.98 12.67 -2.13
C ILE A 109 -19.61 12.17 -1.72
N ALA A 110 -19.37 10.86 -1.84
CA ALA A 110 -18.07 10.25 -1.60
C ALA A 110 -16.98 10.91 -2.45
N GLU A 111 -17.25 11.22 -3.71
CA GLU A 111 -16.32 11.96 -4.56
C GLU A 111 -16.02 13.37 -4.03
N THR A 112 -17.05 14.11 -3.62
CA THR A 112 -16.89 15.48 -3.12
C THR A 112 -16.06 15.50 -1.83
N LEU A 113 -16.37 14.61 -0.89
CA LEU A 113 -15.66 14.51 0.39
C LEU A 113 -14.24 13.98 0.21
N THR A 114 -14.04 12.97 -0.66
CA THR A 114 -12.69 12.52 -1.06
C THR A 114 -11.87 13.67 -1.63
N THR A 115 -12.48 14.49 -2.50
CA THR A 115 -11.81 15.67 -3.08
C THR A 115 -11.45 16.70 -2.02
N ALA A 116 -12.24 16.86 -0.96
CA ALA A 116 -11.90 17.76 0.15
C ALA A 116 -10.63 17.29 0.87
N HIS A 117 -10.54 16.00 1.23
CA HIS A 117 -9.33 15.44 1.84
C HIS A 117 -8.09 15.49 0.93
N LEU A 118 -8.28 15.32 -0.38
CA LEU A 118 -7.18 15.50 -1.35
C LEU A 118 -6.67 16.94 -1.38
N LYS A 119 -7.57 17.93 -1.26
CA LYS A 119 -7.18 19.35 -1.14
C LYS A 119 -6.46 19.63 0.18
N GLU A 120 -6.85 18.98 1.28
CA GLU A 120 -6.14 19.07 2.56
C GLU A 120 -4.71 18.55 2.42
N LEU A 121 -4.52 17.36 1.84
CA LEU A 121 -3.18 16.82 1.56
C LEU A 121 -2.35 17.76 0.68
N ALA A 122 -2.94 18.31 -0.38
CA ALA A 122 -2.24 19.23 -1.27
C ALA A 122 -1.88 20.56 -0.57
N ALA A 123 -2.76 21.08 0.28
CA ALA A 123 -2.50 22.30 1.05
C ALA A 123 -1.38 22.12 2.09
N LEU A 124 -1.22 20.90 2.61
CA LEU A 124 -0.11 20.51 3.49
C LEU A 124 1.20 20.25 2.72
N GLY A 125 1.15 20.14 1.39
CA GLY A 125 2.28 19.71 0.57
C GLY A 125 2.60 18.22 0.67
N GLU A 126 1.64 17.42 1.16
CA GLU A 126 1.80 15.99 1.48
C GLU A 126 1.06 15.07 0.49
N TYR A 127 0.50 15.64 -0.58
CA TYR A 127 -0.16 14.86 -1.62
C TYR A 127 0.86 14.09 -2.47
N ASP A 128 0.84 12.77 -2.36
CA ASP A 128 1.52 11.84 -3.25
C ASP A 128 0.50 10.80 -3.74
N ARG A 129 0.31 10.72 -5.06
CA ARG A 129 -0.65 9.81 -5.70
C ARG A 129 -0.39 8.35 -5.32
N ALA A 130 0.86 7.92 -5.33
CA ALA A 130 1.22 6.53 -5.04
C ALA A 130 0.93 6.19 -3.58
N ILE A 131 1.18 7.12 -2.65
CA ILE A 131 0.84 6.97 -1.23
C ILE A 131 -0.68 6.85 -1.04
N VAL A 132 -1.47 7.72 -1.67
CA VAL A 132 -2.94 7.67 -1.57
C VAL A 132 -3.50 6.33 -2.08
N LEU A 133 -3.05 5.89 -3.26
CA LEU A 133 -3.52 4.64 -3.86
C LEU A 133 -3.11 3.43 -3.02
N GLU A 134 -1.86 3.40 -2.56
CA GLU A 134 -1.36 2.30 -1.74
C GLU A 134 -2.09 2.20 -0.40
N TYR A 135 -2.26 3.34 0.29
CA TYR A 135 -2.99 3.36 1.56
C TYR A 135 -4.43 2.88 1.38
N ALA A 136 -5.10 3.30 0.30
CA ALA A 136 -6.43 2.82 -0.03
C ALA A 136 -6.47 1.32 -0.37
N ALA A 137 -5.48 0.81 -1.11
CA ALA A 137 -5.38 -0.59 -1.52
C ALA A 137 -5.20 -1.55 -0.32
N GLN A 138 -4.60 -1.08 0.77
CA GLN A 138 -4.53 -1.86 2.02
C GLN A 138 -5.91 -2.08 2.65
N HIS A 139 -6.87 -1.19 2.39
CA HIS A 139 -8.18 -1.16 3.05
C HIS A 139 -9.36 -1.56 2.16
N ARG A 140 -9.21 -1.52 0.83
CA ARG A 140 -10.30 -1.69 -0.12
C ARG A 140 -9.93 -2.68 -1.23
N GLY A 141 -10.94 -3.20 -1.92
CA GLY A 141 -10.75 -4.12 -3.05
C GLY A 141 -10.37 -3.40 -4.35
N GLU A 142 -9.73 -4.13 -5.26
CA GLU A 142 -9.21 -3.63 -6.54
C GLU A 142 -10.21 -2.81 -7.37
N THR A 143 -11.46 -3.30 -7.52
CA THR A 143 -12.50 -2.59 -8.28
C THR A 143 -12.83 -1.22 -7.68
N SER A 144 -12.74 -1.06 -6.37
CA SER A 144 -12.94 0.23 -5.69
C SER A 144 -11.76 1.16 -5.94
N ILE A 145 -10.54 0.64 -5.95
CA ILE A 145 -9.32 1.44 -6.23
C ILE A 145 -9.36 2.05 -7.64
N GLN A 146 -9.84 1.31 -8.64
CA GLN A 146 -10.02 1.84 -10.01
C GLN A 146 -10.97 3.05 -10.06
N ARG A 147 -11.91 3.17 -9.12
CA ARG A 147 -12.79 4.34 -9.01
C ARG A 147 -12.10 5.51 -8.32
N LEU A 148 -11.33 5.24 -7.26
CA LEU A 148 -10.48 6.25 -6.63
C LEU A 148 -9.49 6.84 -7.64
N GLU A 149 -8.86 6.02 -8.48
CA GLU A 149 -7.97 6.50 -9.56
C GLU A 149 -8.64 7.53 -10.48
N LYS A 150 -9.93 7.32 -10.82
CA LYS A 150 -10.69 8.28 -11.64
C LYS A 150 -10.89 9.62 -10.92
N ILE A 151 -11.10 9.59 -9.62
CA ILE A 151 -11.19 10.80 -8.78
C ILE A 151 -9.84 11.52 -8.75
N LEU A 152 -8.74 10.79 -8.51
CA LEU A 152 -7.39 11.36 -8.52
C LEU A 152 -7.06 12.00 -9.88
N ASN A 153 -7.39 11.34 -10.99
CA ASN A 153 -7.19 11.90 -12.34
C ASN A 153 -8.00 13.18 -12.58
N ARG A 154 -9.17 13.35 -11.96
CA ARG A 154 -9.93 14.60 -12.02
C ARG A 154 -9.30 15.68 -11.15
N PHE A 155 -8.89 15.32 -9.93
CA PHE A 155 -8.23 16.21 -9.00
C PHE A 155 -6.93 16.78 -9.56
N GLU A 156 -6.03 15.94 -10.06
CA GLU A 156 -4.74 16.33 -10.65
C GLU A 156 -4.90 17.24 -11.86
N ARG A 157 -5.89 16.96 -12.73
CA ARG A 157 -6.21 17.88 -13.85
C ARG A 157 -6.62 19.26 -13.36
N GLY A 158 -7.34 19.31 -12.24
CA GLY A 158 -7.71 20.57 -11.58
C GLY A 158 -6.51 21.32 -11.01
N LEU A 159 -5.50 20.61 -10.49
CA LEU A 159 -4.26 21.23 -10.00
C LEU A 159 -3.43 21.84 -11.13
N THR A 160 -3.37 21.20 -12.30
CA THR A 160 -2.60 21.70 -13.45
C THR A 160 -3.25 22.89 -14.17
N ALA A 161 -4.53 23.15 -13.91
CA ALA A 161 -5.29 24.23 -14.55
C ALA A 161 -5.36 25.53 -13.71
N ALA A 162 -4.84 25.49 -12.47
CA ALA A 162 -4.78 26.61 -11.54
C ALA A 162 -3.38 27.25 -11.55
#